data_AF-A0A522DGR5-F1
#
_entry.id   AF-A0A522DGR5-F1
#
_cell.length_a   1.000
_cell.length_b   1.000
_cell.length_c   1.000
_cell.angle_alpha   90.00
_cell.angle_beta   90.00
_cell.angle_gamma   90.00
#
_symmetry.space_group_name_H-M   'P 1'
#
loop_
_entity.id
_entity.type
_entity.pdbx_description
1 polymer ?
#
loop_
_entity_poly.entity_id
_entity_poly.type
_entity_poly.pdbx_seq_one_letter_code
_entity_poly.pdbx_strand_id
1 'polypeptide(L)'
;MERHRTDAQAQAEREQRESKVLQALTPVQESLRTMQHKVTELETQRSQQHGELSQQLRAATESEERLRSTAEALASALRSNSTRGVWGETQLRNVVEAAGLLERVDFEVQSNIASDAGAGRPDMIVHLPGGKNIAVDAKVPFDAYLEASQISASATGEEGARRETLIKQHVKVMRGHIDSLANKEYWGGLQASPELV
;
A
#
# COMPACT_ATOMS: atom_id res chain seq x y z
N MET A 1 -97.86 7.99 0.15
CA MET A 1 -96.97 8.17 -1.01
C MET A 1 -95.89 9.22 -0.76
N GLU A 2 -96.20 10.39 -0.19
CA GLU A 2 -95.24 11.48 0.04
C GLU A 2 -94.15 11.18 1.10
N ARG A 3 -94.51 10.57 2.25
CA ARG A 3 -93.55 10.23 3.32
C ARG A 3 -92.48 9.20 2.91
N HIS A 4 -92.85 8.20 2.10
CA HIS A 4 -91.87 7.23 1.58
C HIS A 4 -90.90 7.85 0.57
N ARG A 5 -91.31 8.92 -0.13
CA ARG A 5 -90.43 9.66 -1.04
C ARG A 5 -89.41 10.51 -0.27
N THR A 6 -89.82 11.16 0.82
CA THR A 6 -88.92 11.96 1.66
C THR A 6 -87.92 11.09 2.41
N ASP A 7 -88.32 9.92 2.91
CA ASP A 7 -87.40 8.99 3.57
C ASP A 7 -86.38 8.40 2.59
N ALA A 8 -86.81 8.05 1.36
CA ALA A 8 -85.92 7.59 0.30
C ALA A 8 -84.93 8.69 -0.16
N GLN A 9 -85.37 9.95 -0.22
CA GLN A 9 -84.49 11.09 -0.50
C GLN A 9 -83.47 11.32 0.61
N ALA A 10 -83.89 11.26 1.88
CA ALA A 10 -82.97 11.44 3.02
C ALA A 10 -81.92 10.32 3.10
N GLN A 11 -82.31 9.08 2.78
CA GLN A 11 -81.40 7.93 2.70
C GLN A 11 -80.38 8.12 1.56
N ALA A 12 -80.84 8.51 0.37
CA ALA A 12 -79.98 8.78 -0.78
C ALA A 12 -79.01 9.95 -0.54
N GLU A 13 -79.44 11.00 0.16
CA GLU A 13 -78.56 12.11 0.56
C GLU A 13 -77.49 11.68 1.58
N ARG A 14 -77.84 10.78 2.51
CA ARG A 14 -76.88 10.18 3.45
C ARG A 14 -75.84 9.33 2.74
N GLU A 15 -76.27 8.45 1.84
CA GLU A 15 -75.38 7.61 1.02
C GLU A 15 -74.47 8.46 0.12
N GLN A 16 -74.99 9.56 -0.46
CA GLN A 16 -74.15 10.50 -1.21
C GLN A 16 -73.13 11.23 -0.34
N ARG A 17 -73.48 11.60 0.90
CA ARG A 17 -72.52 12.23 1.84
C ARG A 17 -71.44 11.24 2.25
N GLU A 18 -71.79 10.00 2.59
CA GLU A 18 -70.83 8.94 2.92
C GLU A 18 -69.92 8.63 1.73
N SER A 19 -70.46 8.54 0.52
CA SER A 19 -69.68 8.35 -0.71
C SER A 19 -68.71 9.51 -0.99
N LYS A 20 -69.13 10.76 -0.78
CA LYS A 20 -68.25 11.94 -0.90
C LYS A 20 -67.13 11.94 0.15
N VAL A 21 -67.41 11.51 1.37
CA VAL A 21 -66.40 11.38 2.43
C VAL A 21 -65.39 10.27 2.09
N LEU A 22 -65.84 9.12 1.60
CA LEU A 22 -64.97 8.04 1.11
C LEU A 22 -64.10 8.48 -0.07
N GLN A 23 -64.67 9.22 -1.04
CA GLN A 23 -63.91 9.83 -2.13
C GLN A 23 -62.87 10.83 -1.63
N ALA A 24 -63.18 11.64 -0.63
CA ALA A 24 -62.24 12.59 -0.05
C ALA A 24 -61.10 11.93 0.75
N LEU A 25 -61.33 10.73 1.30
CA LEU A 25 -60.32 9.95 2.05
C LEU A 25 -59.42 9.09 1.15
N THR A 26 -59.87 8.76 -0.06
CA THR A 26 -59.11 7.93 -1.01
C THR A 26 -57.70 8.48 -1.30
N PRO A 27 -57.50 9.79 -1.56
CA PRO A 27 -56.16 10.37 -1.79
C PRO A 27 -55.23 10.25 -0.59
N VAL A 28 -55.76 10.27 0.64
CA VAL A 28 -54.99 10.12 1.87
C VAL A 28 -54.52 8.68 2.03
N GLN A 29 -55.40 7.71 1.78
CA GLN A 29 -55.05 6.29 1.80
C GLN A 29 -53.98 5.95 0.76
N GLU A 30 -54.08 6.51 -0.44
CA GLU A 30 -53.10 6.31 -1.51
C GLU A 30 -51.75 6.97 -1.21
N SER A 31 -51.77 8.17 -0.61
CA SER A 31 -50.57 8.86 -0.14
C SER A 31 -49.86 8.08 0.98
N LEU A 32 -50.61 7.55 1.95
CA LEU A 32 -50.06 6.73 3.03
C LEU A 32 -49.46 5.43 2.50
N ARG A 33 -50.13 4.77 1.55
CA ARG A 33 -49.60 3.57 0.89
C ARG A 33 -48.30 3.87 0.14
N THR A 34 -48.26 4.99 -0.59
CA THR A 34 -47.06 5.43 -1.30
C THR A 34 -45.91 5.73 -0.33
N MET A 35 -46.20 6.41 0.78
CA MET A 35 -45.21 6.70 1.82
C MET A 35 -44.67 5.42 2.44
N GLN A 36 -45.54 4.45 2.75
CA GLN A 36 -45.12 3.17 3.32
C GLN A 36 -44.21 2.39 2.37
N HIS A 37 -44.53 2.35 1.07
CA HIS A 37 -43.65 1.76 0.06
C HIS A 37 -42.28 2.44 -0.01
N LYS A 38 -42.25 3.79 -0.03
CA LYS A 38 -40.98 4.54 -0.04
C LYS A 38 -40.14 4.31 1.21
N VAL A 39 -40.76 4.22 2.39
CA VAL A 39 -40.04 3.92 3.64
C VAL A 39 -39.43 2.53 3.59
N THR A 40 -40.16 1.52 3.14
CA THR A 40 -39.61 0.15 3.00
C THR A 40 -38.48 0.10 1.98
N GLU A 41 -38.60 0.82 0.86
CA GLU A 41 -37.54 0.93 -0.15
C GLU A 41 -36.29 1.58 0.42
N LEU A 42 -36.43 2.70 1.14
CA LEU A 42 -35.31 3.40 1.79
C LEU A 42 -34.62 2.54 2.85
N GLU A 43 -35.38 1.85 3.70
CA GLU A 43 -34.80 0.95 4.72
C GLU A 43 -34.06 -0.23 4.07
N THR A 44 -34.59 -0.77 2.97
CA THR A 44 -33.93 -1.84 2.21
C THR A 44 -32.63 -1.35 1.57
N GLN A 45 -32.67 -0.18 0.92
CA GLN A 45 -31.48 0.45 0.31
C GLN A 45 -30.42 0.77 1.37
N ARG A 46 -30.84 1.29 2.53
CA ARG A 46 -29.94 1.59 3.65
C ARG A 46 -29.29 0.32 4.21
N SER A 47 -30.07 -0.76 4.36
CA SER A 47 -29.55 -2.07 4.78
C SER A 47 -28.50 -2.59 3.80
N GLN A 48 -28.76 -2.47 2.49
CA GLN A 48 -27.80 -2.86 1.45
C GLN A 48 -26.51 -2.03 1.50
N GLN A 49 -26.60 -0.70 1.60
CA GLN A 49 -25.45 0.19 1.71
C GLN A 49 -24.60 -0.10 2.96
N HIS A 50 -25.23 -0.36 4.11
CA HIS A 50 -24.52 -0.77 5.32
C HIS A 50 -23.81 -2.12 5.14
N GLY A 51 -24.43 -3.06 4.43
CA GLY A 51 -23.81 -4.35 4.08
C GLY A 51 -22.57 -4.18 3.21
N GLU A 52 -22.68 -3.37 2.15
CA GLU A 52 -21.57 -3.05 1.24
C GLU A 52 -20.41 -2.36 1.99
N LEU A 53 -20.70 -1.39 2.85
CA LEU A 53 -19.69 -0.73 3.67
C LEU A 53 -19.01 -1.71 4.65
N SER A 54 -19.78 -2.59 5.29
CA SER A 54 -19.22 -3.61 6.18
C SER A 54 -18.29 -4.56 5.44
N GLN A 55 -18.65 -4.94 4.21
CA GLN A 55 -17.80 -5.77 3.35
C GLN A 55 -16.52 -5.05 2.93
N GLN A 56 -16.62 -3.77 2.53
CA GLN A 56 -15.44 -2.97 2.19
C GLN A 56 -14.50 -2.81 3.38
N LEU A 57 -15.03 -2.57 4.58
CA LEU A 57 -14.23 -2.46 5.79
C LEU A 57 -13.51 -3.79 6.11
N ARG A 58 -14.20 -4.92 5.99
CA ARG A 58 -13.57 -6.25 6.16
C ARG A 58 -12.46 -6.49 5.15
N ALA A 59 -12.70 -6.19 3.88
CA ALA A 59 -11.69 -6.32 2.83
C ALA A 59 -10.47 -5.42 3.08
N ALA A 60 -10.68 -4.21 3.60
CA ALA A 60 -9.60 -3.31 3.99
C ALA A 60 -8.77 -3.89 5.15
N THR A 61 -9.43 -4.39 6.21
CA THR A 61 -8.74 -5.04 7.35
C THR A 61 -7.95 -6.28 6.90
N GLU A 62 -8.51 -7.11 6.03
CA GLU A 62 -7.81 -8.28 5.48
C GLU A 62 -6.59 -7.86 4.63
N SER A 63 -6.73 -6.81 3.82
CA SER A 63 -5.62 -6.26 3.04
C SER A 63 -4.52 -5.69 3.93
N GLU A 64 -4.88 -5.01 5.00
CA GLU A 64 -3.92 -4.46 5.98
C GLU A 64 -3.16 -5.58 6.69
N GLU A 65 -3.84 -6.64 7.13
CA GLU A 65 -3.20 -7.79 7.76
C GLU A 65 -2.22 -8.48 6.79
N ARG A 66 -2.62 -8.68 5.53
CA ARG A 66 -1.75 -9.26 4.50
C ARG A 66 -0.53 -8.38 4.24
N LEU A 67 -0.71 -7.06 4.20
CA LEU A 67 0.39 -6.11 4.03
C LEU A 67 1.36 -6.19 5.21
N ARG A 68 0.85 -6.19 6.44
CA ARG A 68 1.66 -6.33 7.66
C ARG A 68 2.47 -7.61 7.65
N SER A 69 1.84 -8.76 7.38
CA SER A 69 2.52 -10.06 7.30
C SER A 69 3.63 -10.07 6.24
N THR A 70 3.38 -9.49 5.08
CA THR A 70 4.37 -9.38 4.00
C THR A 70 5.55 -8.48 4.41
N ALA A 71 5.28 -7.37 5.07
CA ALA A 71 6.30 -6.46 5.57
C ALA A 71 7.17 -7.12 6.66
N GLU A 72 6.56 -7.89 7.57
CA GLU A 72 7.27 -8.66 8.60
C GLU A 72 8.16 -9.75 7.99
N ALA A 73 7.64 -10.48 6.99
CA ALA A 73 8.40 -11.47 6.25
C ALA A 73 9.60 -10.85 5.53
N LEU A 74 9.41 -9.70 4.89
CA LEU A 74 10.49 -8.94 4.24
C LEU A 74 11.52 -8.46 5.27
N ALA A 75 11.08 -7.86 6.38
CA ALA A 75 11.99 -7.43 7.44
C ALA A 75 12.80 -8.60 8.01
N SER A 76 12.18 -9.78 8.16
CA SER A 76 12.86 -11.00 8.58
C SER A 76 13.88 -11.49 7.56
N ALA A 77 13.50 -11.55 6.29
CA ALA A 77 14.39 -11.91 5.19
C ALA A 77 15.60 -10.98 5.11
N LEU A 78 15.40 -9.68 5.32
CA LEU A 78 16.48 -8.71 5.37
C LEU A 78 17.40 -8.94 6.58
N ARG A 79 16.91 -9.34 7.76
CA ARG A 79 17.79 -9.63 8.92
C ARG A 79 18.77 -10.80 8.69
N SER A 80 18.42 -11.76 7.83
CA SER A 80 19.31 -12.88 7.50
C SER A 80 20.39 -12.44 6.52
N ASN A 81 21.67 -12.55 6.89
CA ASN A 81 22.79 -12.12 6.03
C ASN A 81 22.83 -12.87 4.68
N SER A 82 22.50 -14.17 4.65
CA SER A 82 22.47 -14.96 3.40
C SER A 82 21.32 -14.54 2.48
N THR A 83 20.11 -14.41 3.04
CA THR A 83 18.91 -14.02 2.29
C THR A 83 18.99 -12.58 1.80
N ARG A 84 19.53 -11.67 2.64
CA ARG A 84 19.82 -10.28 2.28
C ARG A 84 20.75 -10.18 1.07
N GLY A 85 21.80 -11.01 1.04
CA GLY A 85 22.75 -11.04 -0.08
C GLY A 85 22.06 -11.38 -1.41
N VAL A 86 21.35 -12.51 -1.46
CA VAL A 86 20.64 -12.97 -2.67
C VAL A 86 19.56 -11.97 -3.12
N TRP A 87 18.79 -11.43 -2.16
CA TRP A 87 17.76 -10.44 -2.47
C TRP A 87 18.36 -9.12 -2.97
N GLY A 88 19.47 -8.68 -2.38
CA GLY A 88 20.20 -7.49 -2.81
C GLY A 88 20.73 -7.63 -4.23
N GLU A 89 21.35 -8.76 -4.58
CA GLU A 89 21.80 -9.05 -5.94
C GLU A 89 20.64 -9.06 -6.94
N THR A 90 19.52 -9.70 -6.57
CA THR A 90 18.31 -9.75 -7.42
C THR A 90 17.73 -8.36 -7.64
N GLN A 91 17.64 -7.53 -6.60
CA GLN A 91 17.16 -6.17 -6.74
C GLN A 91 18.10 -5.29 -7.54
N LEU A 92 19.41 -5.44 -7.35
CA LEU A 92 20.39 -4.69 -8.14
C LEU A 92 20.22 -5.00 -9.63
N ARG A 93 20.06 -6.28 -10.00
CA ARG A 93 19.73 -6.69 -11.38
C ARG A 93 18.43 -6.05 -11.87
N ASN A 94 17.34 -6.18 -11.11
CA ASN A 94 16.03 -5.65 -11.51
C ASN A 94 16.07 -4.13 -11.77
N VAL A 95 16.82 -3.38 -10.95
CA VAL A 95 16.96 -1.92 -11.10
C VAL A 95 17.67 -1.55 -12.39
N VAL A 96 18.77 -2.22 -12.73
CA VAL A 96 19.51 -1.91 -13.97
C VAL A 96 18.75 -2.37 -15.22
N GLU A 97 18.07 -3.52 -15.16
CA GLU A 97 17.20 -4.00 -16.24
C GLU A 97 16.02 -3.05 -16.47
N ALA A 98 15.40 -2.55 -15.39
CA ALA A 98 14.33 -1.56 -15.49
C ALA A 98 14.80 -0.22 -16.05
N ALA A 99 16.09 0.12 -15.87
CA ALA A 99 16.73 1.27 -16.51
C ALA A 99 17.08 1.03 -17.99
N GLY A 100 16.82 -0.18 -18.51
CA GLY A 100 17.01 -0.54 -19.92
C GLY A 100 18.37 -1.17 -20.23
N LEU A 101 19.17 -1.52 -19.21
CA LEU A 101 20.46 -2.18 -19.41
C LEU A 101 20.25 -3.68 -19.62
N LEU A 102 21.06 -4.27 -20.50
CA LEU A 102 21.04 -5.69 -20.84
C LEU A 102 22.19 -6.43 -20.13
N GLU A 103 21.86 -7.53 -19.43
CA GLU A 103 22.87 -8.39 -18.80
C GLU A 103 23.81 -8.95 -19.88
N ARG A 104 25.12 -8.98 -19.58
CA ARG A 104 26.24 -9.39 -20.46
C ARG A 104 26.54 -8.45 -21.63
N VAL A 105 25.84 -7.31 -21.73
CA VAL A 105 26.14 -6.27 -22.71
C VAL A 105 26.47 -4.97 -21.98
N ASP A 106 25.52 -4.49 -21.19
CA ASP A 106 25.63 -3.24 -20.46
C ASP A 106 26.08 -3.45 -19.02
N PHE A 107 25.91 -4.66 -18.47
CA PHE A 107 26.41 -4.99 -17.13
C PHE A 107 26.67 -6.49 -16.92
N GLU A 108 27.51 -6.80 -15.93
CA GLU A 108 27.80 -8.15 -15.45
C GLU A 108 27.69 -8.23 -13.92
N VAL A 109 27.14 -9.33 -13.40
CA VAL A 109 27.00 -9.61 -11.96
C VAL A 109 28.13 -10.53 -11.48
N GLN A 110 28.65 -10.31 -10.26
CA GLN A 110 29.72 -11.11 -9.63
C GLN A 110 31.03 -11.23 -10.46
N SER A 111 31.45 -10.14 -11.10
CA SER A 111 32.71 -10.08 -11.85
C SER A 111 33.91 -10.00 -10.90
N ASN A 112 34.87 -10.92 -11.03
CA ASN A 112 36.16 -10.81 -10.35
C ASN A 112 37.01 -9.76 -11.06
N ILE A 113 37.37 -8.69 -10.36
CA ILE A 113 38.39 -7.73 -10.84
C ILE A 113 39.74 -8.18 -10.30
N ALA A 114 40.67 -8.50 -11.19
CA ALA A 114 42.08 -8.61 -10.84
C ALA A 114 42.73 -7.22 -10.91
N SER A 115 43.26 -6.74 -9.79
CA SER A 115 44.00 -5.47 -9.72
C SER A 115 45.34 -5.66 -9.01
N ASP A 116 46.30 -4.76 -9.27
CA ASP A 116 47.60 -4.74 -8.57
C ASP A 116 47.47 -4.47 -7.05
N ALA A 117 46.34 -3.91 -6.60
CA ALA A 117 46.02 -3.70 -5.18
C ALA A 117 45.36 -4.93 -4.50
N GLY A 118 45.14 -6.01 -5.25
CA GLY A 118 44.46 -7.23 -4.81
C GLY A 118 43.18 -7.52 -5.61
N ALA A 119 42.69 -8.75 -5.51
CA ALA A 119 41.44 -9.15 -6.15
C ALA A 119 40.24 -8.54 -5.39
N GLY A 120 39.48 -7.67 -6.08
CA GLY A 120 38.23 -7.11 -5.60
C GLY A 120 37.07 -7.72 -6.36
N ARG A 121 36.03 -8.19 -5.67
CA ARG A 121 34.82 -8.69 -6.31
C ARG A 121 33.67 -7.72 -6.04
N PRO A 122 33.42 -6.73 -6.90
CA PRO A 122 32.19 -5.94 -6.81
C PRO A 122 30.97 -6.83 -7.03
N ASP A 123 29.81 -6.33 -6.62
CA ASP A 123 28.54 -7.03 -6.84
C ASP A 123 28.14 -6.98 -8.32
N MET A 124 28.47 -5.88 -9.01
CA MET A 124 28.19 -5.68 -10.44
C MET A 124 29.25 -4.77 -11.09
N ILE A 125 29.49 -4.96 -12.39
CA ILE A 125 30.18 -3.99 -13.25
C ILE A 125 29.20 -3.52 -14.32
N VAL A 126 29.07 -2.21 -14.49
CA VAL A 126 28.32 -1.58 -15.58
C VAL A 126 29.31 -1.07 -16.64
N HIS A 127 29.09 -1.48 -17.88
CA HIS A 127 29.85 -1.05 -19.04
C HIS A 127 29.28 0.24 -19.61
N LEU A 128 30.15 1.21 -19.84
CA LEU A 128 29.80 2.49 -20.43
C LEU A 128 30.39 2.62 -21.84
N PRO A 129 29.81 3.50 -22.69
CA PRO A 129 30.40 3.87 -23.96
C PRO A 129 31.86 4.31 -23.83
N GLY A 130 32.68 3.95 -24.82
CA GLY A 130 34.11 4.25 -24.81
C GLY A 130 34.95 3.28 -23.98
N GLY A 131 34.43 2.10 -23.66
CA GLY A 131 35.15 1.04 -22.94
C GLY A 131 35.35 1.31 -21.45
N LYS A 132 34.63 2.28 -20.90
CA LYS A 132 34.70 2.64 -19.48
C LYS A 132 33.84 1.68 -18.66
N ASN A 133 34.21 1.48 -17.40
CA ASN A 133 33.52 0.57 -16.49
C ASN A 133 33.25 1.22 -15.13
N ILE A 134 32.08 0.95 -14.56
CA ILE A 134 31.71 1.34 -13.19
C ILE A 134 31.52 0.08 -12.36
N ALA A 135 32.32 -0.08 -11.31
CA ALA A 135 32.07 -1.11 -10.30
C ALA A 135 31.01 -0.64 -9.31
N VAL A 136 30.05 -1.50 -9.00
CA VAL A 136 28.96 -1.26 -8.05
C VAL A 136 29.07 -2.30 -6.92
N ASP A 137 29.19 -1.81 -5.69
CA ASP A 137 29.12 -2.57 -4.43
C ASP A 137 27.88 -2.07 -3.70
N ALA A 138 26.84 -2.90 -3.63
CA ALA A 138 25.51 -2.51 -3.16
C ALA A 138 25.24 -2.96 -1.71
N LYS A 139 26.26 -3.44 -1.00
CA LYS A 139 26.11 -4.03 0.33
C LYS A 139 25.92 -2.96 1.42
N VAL A 140 24.68 -2.58 1.68
CA VAL A 140 24.36 -1.57 2.71
C VAL A 140 24.14 -2.19 4.11
N PRO A 141 24.82 -1.71 5.16
CA PRO A 141 24.52 -2.09 6.54
C PRO A 141 23.15 -1.56 6.99
N PHE A 142 22.25 -2.46 7.42
CA PHE A 142 20.86 -2.08 7.68
C PHE A 142 20.28 -2.57 9.02
N ASP A 143 21.05 -3.28 9.84
CA ASP A 143 20.52 -3.96 11.04
C ASP A 143 19.99 -2.96 12.09
N ALA A 144 20.78 -1.95 12.44
CA ALA A 144 20.38 -0.94 13.42
C ALA A 144 19.16 -0.13 12.96
N TYR A 145 19.02 0.08 11.64
CA TYR A 145 17.83 0.73 11.08
C TYR A 145 16.59 -0.17 11.20
N LEU A 146 16.71 -1.46 10.86
CA LEU A 146 15.60 -2.42 10.97
C LEU A 146 15.13 -2.60 12.42
N GLU A 147 16.04 -2.49 13.38
CA GLU A 147 15.68 -2.51 14.80
C GLU A 147 14.99 -1.20 15.20
N ALA A 148 15.51 -0.05 14.76
CA ALA A 148 14.89 1.25 15.02
C ALA A 148 13.48 1.38 14.39
N SER A 149 13.25 0.77 13.23
CA SER A 149 11.95 0.81 12.54
C SER A 149 10.86 -0.01 13.24
N GLN A 150 11.22 -0.95 14.12
CA GLN A 150 10.28 -1.70 14.95
C GLN A 150 9.80 -0.88 16.15
N ILE A 151 10.49 0.22 16.48
CA ILE A 151 10.09 1.12 17.55
C ILE A 151 9.26 2.26 16.95
N SER A 152 8.09 2.54 17.55
CA SER A 152 7.21 3.61 17.10
C SER A 152 7.95 4.94 16.97
N ALA A 153 7.65 5.69 15.90
CA ALA A 153 8.20 7.04 15.71
C ALA A 153 7.76 8.02 16.82
N SER A 154 6.63 7.74 17.48
CA SER A 154 6.11 8.52 18.60
C SER A 154 6.49 7.94 19.98
N ALA A 155 7.38 6.94 20.03
CA ALA A 155 7.83 6.36 21.29
C ALA A 155 8.56 7.41 22.14
N THR A 156 8.25 7.44 23.44
CA THR A 156 8.87 8.34 24.42
C THR A 156 9.59 7.53 25.49
N GLY A 157 10.33 8.20 26.38
CA GLY A 157 11.07 7.55 27.46
C GLY A 157 12.19 6.64 26.95
N GLU A 158 12.32 5.45 27.54
CA GLU A 158 13.40 4.50 27.24
C GLU A 158 13.36 3.99 25.80
N GLU A 159 12.17 3.71 25.26
CA GLU A 159 12.01 3.25 23.88
C GLU A 159 12.39 4.33 22.87
N GLY A 160 11.98 5.57 23.11
CA GLY A 160 12.38 6.72 22.29
C GLY A 160 13.89 6.93 22.29
N ALA A 161 14.53 6.86 23.47
CA ALA A 161 15.99 6.99 23.62
C ALA A 161 16.74 5.83 22.94
N ARG A 162 16.23 4.60 23.04
CA ARG A 162 16.78 3.43 22.33
C ARG A 162 16.71 3.61 20.83
N ARG A 163 15.57 4.06 20.29
CA ARG A 163 15.40 4.34 18.86
C ARG A 163 16.40 5.39 18.37
N GLU A 164 16.58 6.47 19.12
CA GLU A 164 17.56 7.51 18.76
C GLU A 164 18.99 6.96 18.72
N THR A 165 19.35 6.11 19.69
CA THR A 165 20.66 5.44 19.74
C THR A 165 20.88 4.54 18.53
N LEU A 166 19.89 3.73 18.16
CA LEU A 166 19.95 2.85 17.00
C LEU A 166 20.10 3.62 15.68
N ILE A 167 19.39 4.75 15.53
CA ILE A 167 19.55 5.62 14.35
C ILE A 167 20.96 6.23 14.29
N LYS A 168 21.50 6.70 15.42
CA LYS A 168 22.88 7.21 15.48
C LYS A 168 23.90 6.12 15.14
N GLN A 169 23.68 4.90 15.61
CA GLN A 169 24.50 3.75 15.27
C GLN A 169 24.43 3.42 13.77
N HIS A 170 23.24 3.42 13.17
CA HIS A 170 23.07 3.21 11.74
C HIS A 170 23.88 4.23 10.93
N VAL A 171 23.77 5.53 11.25
CA VAL A 171 24.54 6.58 10.59
C VAL A 171 26.05 6.36 10.73
N LYS A 172 26.53 5.98 11.91
CA LYS A 172 27.95 5.70 12.14
C LYS A 172 28.45 4.55 11.27
N VAL A 173 27.70 3.44 11.24
CA VAL A 173 28.05 2.25 10.44
C VAL A 173 28.01 2.58 8.94
N MET A 174 27.01 3.33 8.49
CA MET A 174 26.91 3.80 7.10
C MET A 174 28.12 4.61 6.66
N ARG A 175 28.56 5.58 7.48
CA ARG A 175 29.77 6.37 7.17
C ARG A 175 31.02 5.50 7.10
N GLY A 176 31.23 4.64 8.08
CA GLY A 176 32.37 3.72 8.06
C GLY A 176 32.35 2.76 6.87
N HIS A 177 31.17 2.37 6.39
CA HIS A 177 31.04 1.57 5.19
C HIS A 177 31.40 2.36 3.92
N ILE A 178 30.96 3.62 3.81
CA ILE A 178 31.37 4.52 2.71
C ILE A 178 32.89 4.67 2.69
N ASP A 179 33.52 4.93 3.85
CA ASP A 179 34.97 5.06 3.97
C ASP A 179 35.68 3.74 3.57
N SER A 180 35.13 2.59 3.99
CA SER A 180 35.65 1.28 3.60
C SER A 180 35.55 1.03 2.09
N LEU A 181 34.46 1.45 1.43
CA LEU A 181 34.30 1.31 -0.02
C LEU A 181 35.25 2.22 -0.78
N ALA A 182 35.42 3.47 -0.32
CA ALA A 182 36.40 4.39 -0.88
C ALA A 182 37.82 3.78 -0.84
N ASN A 183 38.17 3.08 0.24
CA ASN A 183 39.49 2.44 0.35
C ASN A 183 39.68 1.17 -0.50
N LYS A 184 38.63 0.59 -1.09
CA LYS A 184 38.75 -0.63 -1.92
C LYS A 184 39.30 -0.36 -3.33
N GLU A 185 39.40 0.91 -3.74
CA GLU A 185 40.00 1.36 -5.00
C GLU A 185 39.64 0.53 -6.24
N TYR A 186 38.37 0.12 -6.40
CA TYR A 186 37.94 -0.72 -7.53
C TYR A 186 38.32 -0.13 -8.91
N TRP A 187 38.43 1.20 -8.99
CA TRP A 187 38.89 1.92 -10.18
C TRP A 187 40.33 1.58 -10.61
N GLY A 188 41.20 1.16 -9.68
CA GLY A 188 42.59 0.80 -9.99
C GLY A 188 42.72 -0.51 -10.78
N GLY A 189 41.71 -1.38 -10.74
CA GLY A 189 41.67 -2.65 -11.47
C GLY A 189 40.84 -2.64 -12.75
N LEU A 190 40.12 -1.56 -13.03
CA LEU A 190 39.29 -1.45 -14.23
C LEU A 190 40.13 -0.88 -15.38
N GLN A 191 40.04 -1.48 -16.57
CA GLN A 191 40.81 -1.04 -17.75
C GLN A 191 40.59 0.43 -18.14
N ALA A 192 39.45 1.02 -17.75
CA ALA A 192 39.18 2.44 -17.81
C ALA A 192 38.04 2.79 -16.83
N SER A 193 38.30 3.56 -15.77
CA SER A 193 37.25 4.17 -14.95
C SER A 193 36.88 5.56 -15.49
N PRO A 194 35.60 5.97 -15.42
CA PRO A 194 35.20 7.32 -15.77
C PRO A 194 35.87 8.35 -14.84
N GLU A 195 36.43 9.41 -15.40
CA GLU A 195 36.65 10.65 -14.64
C GLU A 195 35.27 11.24 -14.33
N LEU A 196 34.86 11.16 -13.07
CA LEU A 196 33.71 11.89 -12.56
C LEU A 196 34.22 13.28 -12.16
N VAL A 197 33.82 14.31 -12.92
CA VAL A 197 34.11 15.74 -12.65
C VAL A 197 33.14 16.29 -11.61
#